data_AF-A0A662IR62-F1
#
_entry.id   AF-A0A662IR62-F1
#
_cell.length_a   1.000
_cell.length_b   1.000
_cell.length_c   1.000
_cell.angle_alpha   90.00
_cell.angle_beta   90.00
_cell.angle_gamma   90.00
#
_symmetry.space_group_name_H-M   'P 1'
#
loop_
_entity.id
_entity.type
_entity.pdbx_description
1 polymer ?
#
loop_
_entity_poly.entity_id
_entity_poly.type
_entity_poly.pdbx_seq_one_letter_code
_entity_poly.pdbx_strand_id
1 'polypeptide(L)'
;MQQFAVDGWTLLYQMLYYFPWYVGLVLIPMAIRVAVERAIGIRPEAFEGKVSAPLLPFDMSYEVAFRTVTITALYYPLFEELLFRGLPYLFFGFLGVIIGSLVWVVMHPAWQLQYLSAFPLRKKIIFTLTSSSYYVANAVFYSMMWLDGAGLAAILYHIIHNGWLVFGDVIRQVELPTPWKRYRFVRRHPIGEEAPPSFRLFKKFRKPAKGDEPEEKLPLRFVVRKTRRSLADEVKEAKSFMFVRRKVKNEEYKRYNW
;
A
#
# COMPACT_ATOMS: atom_id res chain seq x y z
N MET A 1 18.98 -16.58 35.15
CA MET A 1 18.54 -15.57 34.16
C MET A 1 19.44 -15.65 32.93
N GLN A 2 19.15 -16.58 32.03
CA GLN A 2 19.87 -16.78 30.77
C GLN A 2 18.84 -16.63 29.63
N GLN A 3 18.14 -15.49 29.60
CA GLN A 3 16.82 -15.38 28.97
C GLN A 3 16.76 -14.48 27.73
N PHE A 4 17.90 -14.06 27.15
CA PHE A 4 17.88 -13.06 26.07
C PHE A 4 18.81 -13.31 24.88
N ALA A 5 19.46 -14.47 24.79
CA ALA A 5 20.18 -14.84 23.57
C ALA A 5 19.30 -15.75 22.72
N VAL A 6 18.35 -15.17 22.00
CA VAL A 6 17.69 -15.87 20.88
C VAL A 6 18.59 -15.72 19.67
N ASP A 7 19.29 -16.78 19.30
CA ASP A 7 20.07 -16.81 18.07
C ASP A 7 19.13 -16.93 16.84
N GLY A 8 19.65 -16.56 15.67
CA GLY A 8 18.85 -16.57 14.44
C GLY A 8 18.32 -17.95 14.04
N TRP A 9 19.00 -19.04 14.41
CA TRP A 9 18.55 -20.39 14.10
C TRP A 9 17.38 -20.81 14.99
N THR A 10 17.46 -20.52 16.30
CA THR A 10 16.34 -20.71 17.22
C THR A 10 15.10 -19.93 16.77
N LEU A 11 15.29 -18.68 16.35
CA LEU A 11 14.18 -17.86 15.83
C LEU A 11 13.58 -18.46 14.55
N LEU A 12 14.41 -18.90 13.60
CA LEU A 12 13.93 -19.55 12.38
C LEU A 12 13.16 -20.83 12.68
N TYR A 13 13.65 -21.65 13.62
CA TYR A 13 12.96 -22.85 14.06
C TYR A 13 11.59 -22.51 14.66
N GLN A 14 11.51 -21.51 15.56
CA GLN A 14 10.25 -21.04 16.12
C GLN A 14 9.28 -20.58 15.02
N MET A 15 9.77 -19.80 14.05
CA MET A 15 8.96 -19.35 12.92
C MET A 15 8.40 -20.56 12.15
N LEU A 16 9.22 -21.55 11.78
CA LEU A 16 8.76 -22.73 11.06
C LEU A 16 7.79 -23.59 11.88
N TYR A 17 8.07 -23.79 13.17
CA TYR A 17 7.25 -24.57 14.09
C TYR A 17 5.83 -23.99 14.23
N TYR A 18 5.72 -22.66 14.32
CA TYR A 18 4.44 -21.98 14.50
C TYR A 18 3.69 -21.72 13.18
N PHE A 19 4.27 -22.01 12.02
CA PHE A 19 3.65 -21.75 10.73
C PHE A 19 2.33 -22.50 10.50
N PRO A 20 2.19 -23.81 10.81
CA PRO A 20 0.91 -24.50 10.67
C PRO A 20 -0.19 -23.88 11.53
N TRP A 21 0.15 -23.43 12.74
CA TRP A 21 -0.77 -22.74 13.65
C TRP A 21 -1.16 -21.36 13.10
N TYR A 22 -0.23 -20.63 12.49
CA TYR A 22 -0.53 -19.37 11.82
C TYR A 22 -1.56 -19.59 10.69
N VAL A 23 -1.39 -20.63 9.88
CA VAL A 23 -2.37 -20.99 8.84
C VAL A 23 -3.73 -21.31 9.47
N GLY A 24 -3.76 -22.17 10.49
CA GLY A 24 -4.98 -22.66 11.12
C GLY A 24 -5.76 -21.63 11.93
N LEU A 25 -5.06 -20.75 12.66
CA LEU A 25 -5.66 -19.82 13.62
C LEU A 25 -5.69 -18.37 13.14
N VAL A 26 -4.95 -18.03 12.09
CA VAL A 26 -4.96 -16.68 11.52
C VAL A 26 -5.52 -16.67 10.10
N LEU A 27 -4.88 -17.39 9.16
CA LEU A 27 -5.24 -17.28 7.74
C LEU A 27 -6.61 -17.91 7.41
N ILE A 28 -6.90 -19.10 7.93
CA ILE A 28 -8.19 -19.76 7.70
C ILE A 28 -9.34 -18.94 8.32
N PRO A 29 -9.28 -18.51 9.59
CA PRO A 29 -10.29 -17.65 10.18
C PRO A 29 -10.49 -16.32 9.45
N MET A 30 -9.41 -15.71 8.96
CA MET A 30 -9.48 -14.50 8.12
C MET A 30 -10.24 -14.78 6.82
N ALA A 31 -9.93 -15.87 6.12
CA ALA A 31 -10.62 -16.24 4.88
C ALA A 31 -12.12 -16.50 5.11
N ILE A 32 -12.47 -17.21 6.19
CA ILE A 32 -13.85 -17.45 6.59
C ILE A 32 -14.56 -16.13 6.88
N ARG A 33 -13.95 -15.24 7.69
CA ARG A 33 -14.50 -13.92 8.00
C ARG A 33 -14.78 -13.12 6.73
N VAL A 34 -13.79 -13.01 5.83
CA VAL A 34 -13.93 -12.27 4.56
C VAL A 34 -15.05 -12.88 3.70
N ALA A 35 -15.16 -14.21 3.62
CA ALA A 35 -16.22 -14.87 2.87
C ALA A 35 -17.61 -14.58 3.44
N VAL A 36 -17.79 -14.68 4.76
CA VAL A 36 -19.06 -14.40 5.44
C VAL A 36 -19.45 -12.93 5.29
N GLU A 37 -18.52 -12.01 5.55
CA GLU A 37 -18.76 -10.56 5.43
C GLU A 37 -19.17 -10.19 4.00
N ARG A 38 -18.48 -10.72 2.98
CA ARG A 38 -18.85 -10.50 1.58
C ARG A 38 -20.21 -11.08 1.24
N ALA A 39 -20.56 -12.27 1.76
CA ALA A 39 -21.87 -12.89 1.52
C ALA A 39 -23.04 -12.06 2.07
N ILE A 40 -22.85 -11.36 3.20
CA ILE A 40 -23.85 -10.44 3.75
C ILE A 40 -23.79 -9.03 3.16
N GLY A 41 -22.94 -8.80 2.16
CA GLY A 41 -22.79 -7.53 1.46
C GLY A 41 -22.01 -6.47 2.24
N ILE A 42 -21.18 -6.88 3.21
CA ILE A 42 -20.15 -6.02 3.81
C ILE A 42 -18.89 -6.20 2.96
N ARG A 43 -18.36 -5.09 2.43
CA ARG A 43 -17.11 -5.10 1.68
C ARG A 43 -15.97 -4.70 2.62
N PRO A 44 -15.06 -5.62 3.00
CA PRO A 44 -13.97 -5.33 3.92
C PRO A 44 -13.09 -4.17 3.45
N GLU A 45 -12.97 -3.99 2.13
CA GLU A 45 -12.16 -2.96 1.49
C GLU A 45 -12.65 -1.53 1.82
N ALA A 46 -13.91 -1.38 2.26
CA ALA A 46 -14.48 -0.09 2.64
C ALA A 46 -13.98 0.41 4.01
N PHE A 47 -13.42 -0.48 4.84
CA PHE A 47 -12.85 -0.13 6.15
C PHE A 47 -11.43 0.41 6.00
N GLU A 48 -10.62 -0.23 5.18
CA GLU A 48 -9.20 0.09 4.95
C GLU A 48 -9.02 1.47 4.30
N GLY A 49 -9.90 1.81 3.34
CA GLY A 49 -9.90 3.13 2.69
C GLY A 49 -10.24 4.31 3.63
N LYS A 50 -10.80 4.05 4.81
CA LYS A 50 -11.14 5.11 5.79
C LYS A 50 -10.17 5.18 6.96
N VAL A 51 -9.53 4.06 7.34
CA VAL A 51 -8.48 4.02 8.37
C VAL A 51 -7.16 4.59 7.83
N SER A 52 -6.87 4.40 6.54
CA SER A 52 -5.56 4.78 5.96
C SER A 52 -5.48 6.19 5.36
N ALA A 53 -6.60 6.81 4.97
CA ALA A 53 -6.69 8.24 4.66
C ALA A 53 -8.13 8.59 4.21
N PRO A 54 -8.83 9.55 4.83
CA PRO A 54 -10.19 9.90 4.40
C PRO A 54 -10.29 10.60 3.04
N LEU A 55 -9.18 11.01 2.39
CA LEU A 55 -9.24 12.14 1.45
C LEU A 55 -8.20 12.19 0.31
N LEU A 56 -7.53 11.11 -0.10
CA LEU A 56 -6.54 11.22 -1.20
C LEU A 56 -6.88 10.36 -2.42
N PRO A 57 -6.76 10.95 -3.64
CA PRO A 57 -7.03 10.27 -4.89
C PRO A 57 -6.01 9.14 -5.12
N PHE A 58 -6.31 8.30 -6.11
CA PHE A 58 -5.66 7.04 -6.50
C PHE A 58 -4.13 7.01 -6.74
N ASP A 59 -3.35 7.97 -6.24
CA ASP A 59 -1.89 8.05 -6.36
C ASP A 59 -1.28 8.20 -4.95
N MET A 60 -0.87 7.10 -4.33
CA MET A 60 -0.16 7.14 -3.04
C MET A 60 1.27 7.63 -3.28
N SER A 61 1.65 8.77 -2.69
CA SER A 61 3.04 9.25 -2.76
C SER A 61 3.98 8.31 -2.01
N TYR A 62 5.27 8.32 -2.35
CA TYR A 62 6.28 7.49 -1.68
C TYR A 62 6.30 7.73 -0.17
N GLU A 63 6.20 8.99 0.27
CA GLU A 63 6.21 9.37 1.68
C GLU A 63 5.01 8.78 2.42
N VAL A 64 3.84 8.76 1.79
CA VAL A 64 2.63 8.16 2.35
C VAL A 64 2.78 6.65 2.42
N ALA A 65 3.27 6.00 1.35
CA ALA A 65 3.50 4.56 1.34
C ALA A 65 4.51 4.13 2.41
N PHE A 66 5.63 4.84 2.51
CA PHE A 66 6.66 4.59 3.51
C PHE A 66 6.14 4.78 4.94
N ARG A 67 5.37 5.87 5.17
CA ARG A 67 4.71 6.11 6.46
C ARG A 67 3.73 4.99 6.81
N THR A 68 2.87 4.58 5.87
CA THR A 68 1.89 3.51 6.08
C THR A 68 2.58 2.18 6.41
N VAL A 69 3.61 1.80 5.66
CA VAL A 69 4.38 0.58 5.95
C VAL A 69 5.04 0.66 7.33
N THR A 70 5.72 1.76 7.63
CA THR A 70 6.43 1.92 8.92
C THR A 70 5.47 1.86 10.11
N ILE A 71 4.34 2.55 10.01
CA ILE A 71 3.39 2.64 11.11
C ILE A 71 2.56 1.35 11.23
N THR A 72 1.94 0.91 10.15
CA THR A 72 0.97 -0.20 10.16
C THR A 72 1.62 -1.57 10.16
N ALA A 73 2.73 -1.77 9.44
CA ALA A 73 3.38 -3.07 9.38
C ALA A 73 4.46 -3.28 10.45
N LEU A 74 5.11 -2.22 10.94
CA LEU A 74 6.21 -2.34 11.90
C LEU A 74 5.83 -1.84 13.30
N TYR A 75 5.47 -0.56 13.43
CA TYR A 75 5.28 0.08 14.73
C TYR A 75 4.07 -0.46 15.50
N TYR A 76 2.88 -0.46 14.91
CA TYR A 76 1.68 -0.93 15.60
C TYR A 76 1.75 -2.40 16.00
N PRO A 77 2.17 -3.35 15.13
CA PRO A 77 2.29 -4.75 15.53
C PRO A 77 3.25 -4.96 16.70
N LEU A 78 4.41 -4.28 16.69
CA LEU A 78 5.35 -4.31 17.81
C LEU A 78 4.71 -3.75 19.09
N PHE A 79 4.10 -2.58 19.00
CA PHE A 79 3.47 -1.91 20.13
C PHE A 79 2.34 -2.76 20.72
N GLU A 80 1.46 -3.30 19.87
CA GLU A 80 0.33 -4.11 20.31
C GLU A 80 0.77 -5.41 20.99
N GLU A 81 1.74 -6.13 20.42
CA GLU A 81 2.25 -7.35 21.05
C GLU A 81 2.85 -7.06 22.44
N LEU A 82 3.64 -5.99 22.56
CA LEU A 82 4.20 -5.60 23.85
C LEU A 82 3.12 -5.11 24.82
N LEU A 83 2.17 -4.29 24.39
CA LEU A 83 1.15 -3.71 25.27
C LEU A 83 0.14 -4.76 25.76
N PHE A 84 -0.33 -5.63 24.87
CA PHE A 84 -1.43 -6.55 25.16
C PHE A 84 -0.96 -7.94 25.60
N ARG A 85 0.31 -8.30 25.38
CA ARG A 85 0.83 -9.62 25.75
C ARG A 85 2.16 -9.53 26.49
N GLY A 86 3.13 -8.79 25.99
CA GLY A 86 4.47 -8.68 26.60
C GLY A 86 4.47 -8.13 28.02
N LEU A 87 3.95 -6.92 28.22
CA LEU A 87 3.84 -6.29 29.55
C LEU A 87 2.89 -7.07 30.47
N PRO A 88 1.68 -7.49 30.03
CA PRO A 88 0.81 -8.30 30.87
C PRO A 88 1.45 -9.63 31.30
N TYR A 89 2.17 -10.31 30.40
CA TYR A 89 2.92 -11.53 30.73
C TYR A 89 4.03 -11.25 31.75
N LEU A 90 4.79 -10.16 31.56
CA LEU A 90 5.87 -9.79 32.46
C LEU A 90 5.39 -9.53 33.89
N PHE A 91 4.25 -8.85 34.05
CA PHE A 91 3.75 -8.46 35.37
C PHE A 91 2.84 -9.50 36.03
N PHE A 92 2.06 -10.24 35.24
CA PHE A 92 0.99 -11.11 35.74
C PHE A 92 0.99 -12.51 35.12
N GLY A 93 2.03 -12.88 34.36
CA GLY A 93 2.19 -14.20 33.76
C GLY A 93 1.02 -14.61 32.87
N PHE A 94 0.57 -15.85 33.02
CA PHE A 94 -0.54 -16.43 32.27
C PHE A 94 -1.84 -15.61 32.37
N LEU A 95 -2.21 -15.15 33.58
CA LEU A 95 -3.41 -14.34 33.79
C LEU A 95 -3.32 -12.99 33.07
N GLY A 96 -2.14 -12.38 33.05
CA GLY A 96 -1.89 -11.15 32.30
C GLY A 96 -2.15 -11.32 30.81
N VAL A 97 -1.62 -12.39 30.21
CA VAL A 97 -1.83 -12.70 28.78
C VAL A 97 -3.31 -12.88 28.45
N ILE A 98 -4.08 -13.55 29.32
CA ILE A 98 -5.53 -13.70 29.14
C ILE A 98 -6.21 -12.33 29.15
N ILE A 99 -5.97 -11.52 30.19
CA ILE A 99 -6.62 -10.22 30.34
C ILE A 99 -6.27 -9.29 29.18
N GLY A 100 -4.99 -9.17 28.85
CA GLY A 100 -4.53 -8.32 27.74
C GLY A 100 -5.09 -8.78 26.39
N SER A 101 -5.15 -10.10 26.15
CA SER A 101 -5.78 -10.66 24.95
C SER A 101 -7.28 -10.39 24.88
N LEU A 102 -8.01 -10.49 25.99
CA LEU A 102 -9.45 -10.18 26.02
C LEU A 102 -9.72 -8.71 25.66
N VAL A 103 -8.93 -7.79 26.22
CA VAL A 103 -9.03 -6.36 25.88
C VAL A 103 -8.74 -6.13 24.39
N TRP A 104 -7.67 -6.74 23.87
CA TRP A 104 -7.30 -6.63 22.45
C TRP A 104 -8.41 -7.16 21.52
N VAL A 105 -9.00 -8.31 21.85
CA VAL A 105 -10.11 -8.93 21.09
C VAL A 105 -11.35 -8.03 21.05
N VAL A 106 -11.69 -7.36 22.15
CA VAL A 106 -12.86 -6.48 22.21
C VAL A 106 -12.61 -5.15 21.50
N MET A 107 -11.39 -4.61 21.62
CA MET A 107 -11.03 -3.32 21.06
C MET A 107 -11.14 -3.27 19.53
N HIS A 108 -10.68 -4.33 18.85
CA HIS A 108 -10.66 -4.37 17.39
C HIS A 108 -12.05 -4.24 16.71
N PRO A 109 -13.05 -5.08 17.03
CA PRO A 109 -14.37 -4.95 16.45
C PRO A 109 -15.06 -3.65 16.90
N ALA A 110 -14.79 -3.17 18.12
CA ALA A 110 -15.36 -1.92 18.62
C ALA A 110 -14.95 -0.71 17.75
N TRP A 111 -13.68 -0.65 17.34
CA TRP A 111 -13.21 0.37 16.41
C TRP A 111 -13.84 0.20 15.01
N GLN A 112 -13.89 -1.03 14.49
CA GLN A 112 -14.38 -1.31 13.14
C GLN A 112 -15.89 -1.07 12.98
N LEU A 113 -16.69 -1.26 14.03
CA LEU A 113 -18.13 -1.06 14.01
C LEU A 113 -18.55 0.37 13.66
N GLN A 114 -17.70 1.37 13.91
CA GLN A 114 -17.97 2.76 13.57
C GLN A 114 -18.22 2.95 12.07
N TYR A 115 -17.53 2.18 11.23
CA TYR A 115 -17.68 2.22 9.78
C TYR A 115 -18.95 1.52 9.27
N LEU A 116 -19.59 0.70 10.11
CA LEU A 116 -20.85 0.03 9.82
C LEU A 116 -22.07 0.77 10.37
N SER A 117 -21.91 2.00 10.86
CA SER A 117 -22.99 2.77 11.50
C SER A 117 -24.29 2.84 10.68
N ALA A 118 -24.20 2.95 9.35
CA ALA A 118 -25.33 3.00 8.44
C ALA A 118 -25.99 1.63 8.13
N PHE A 119 -25.38 0.51 8.52
CA PHE A 119 -25.90 -0.83 8.24
C PHE A 119 -26.99 -1.26 9.23
N PRO A 120 -27.92 -2.15 8.82
CA PRO A 120 -28.92 -2.71 9.72
C PRO A 120 -28.28 -3.51 10.86
N LEU A 121 -28.94 -3.54 12.02
CA LEU A 121 -28.44 -4.18 13.25
C LEU A 121 -28.02 -5.64 13.04
N ARG A 122 -28.79 -6.41 12.25
CA ARG A 122 -28.48 -7.82 11.96
C ARG A 122 -27.09 -8.00 11.33
N LYS A 123 -26.72 -7.13 10.39
CA LYS A 123 -25.39 -7.17 9.73
C LYS A 123 -24.28 -6.77 10.70
N LYS A 124 -24.53 -5.78 11.56
CA LYS A 124 -23.59 -5.38 12.62
C LYS A 124 -23.33 -6.52 13.59
N ILE A 125 -24.36 -7.24 14.05
CA ILE A 125 -24.20 -8.39 14.95
C ILE A 125 -23.36 -9.49 14.30
N ILE A 126 -23.66 -9.86 13.04
CA ILE A 126 -22.89 -10.90 12.32
C ILE A 126 -21.43 -10.45 12.15
N PHE A 127 -21.19 -9.19 11.79
CA PHE A 127 -19.85 -8.63 11.70
C PHE A 127 -19.12 -8.70 13.05
N THR A 128 -19.74 -8.26 14.14
CA THR A 128 -19.14 -8.33 15.47
C THR A 128 -18.78 -9.76 15.84
N LEU A 129 -19.68 -10.72 15.61
CA LEU A 129 -19.43 -12.12 15.93
C LEU A 129 -18.26 -12.69 15.12
N THR A 130 -18.29 -12.54 13.79
CA THR A 130 -17.24 -13.05 12.89
C THR A 130 -15.89 -12.38 13.15
N SER A 131 -15.89 -11.07 13.36
CA SER A 131 -14.70 -10.30 13.71
C SER A 131 -14.14 -10.70 15.07
N SER A 132 -14.98 -10.81 16.11
CA SER A 132 -14.54 -11.26 17.43
C SER A 132 -13.99 -12.69 17.38
N SER A 133 -14.65 -13.62 16.68
CA SER A 133 -14.14 -14.98 16.51
C SER A 133 -12.78 -15.01 15.81
N TYR A 134 -12.60 -14.19 14.77
CA TYR A 134 -11.30 -14.02 14.12
C TYR A 134 -10.23 -13.52 15.10
N TYR A 135 -10.52 -12.46 15.86
CA TYR A 135 -9.57 -11.91 16.82
C TYR A 135 -9.30 -12.84 18.00
N VAL A 136 -10.27 -13.64 18.45
CA VAL A 136 -10.04 -14.70 19.44
C VAL A 136 -9.03 -15.71 18.91
N ALA A 137 -9.19 -16.18 17.67
CA ALA A 137 -8.27 -17.14 17.07
C ALA A 137 -6.84 -16.57 16.95
N ASN A 138 -6.72 -15.31 16.53
CA ASN A 138 -5.44 -14.59 16.55
C ASN A 138 -4.86 -14.48 17.96
N ALA A 139 -5.70 -14.13 18.93
CA ALA A 139 -5.26 -13.95 20.30
C ALA A 139 -4.74 -15.26 20.89
N VAL A 140 -5.38 -16.40 20.61
CA VAL A 140 -4.87 -17.73 20.98
C VAL A 140 -3.51 -17.98 20.33
N PHE A 141 -3.38 -17.73 19.02
CA PHE A 141 -2.12 -17.90 18.27
C PHE A 141 -0.96 -17.08 18.84
N TYR A 142 -1.15 -15.79 19.10
CA TYR A 142 -0.08 -14.97 19.68
C TYR A 142 0.18 -15.33 21.15
N SER A 143 -0.85 -15.66 21.92
CA SER A 143 -0.70 -16.03 23.33
C SER A 143 0.10 -17.32 23.52
N MET A 144 -0.10 -18.35 22.68
CA MET A 144 0.69 -19.59 22.81
C MET A 144 2.19 -19.32 22.66
N MET A 145 2.60 -18.44 21.75
CA MET A 145 4.01 -18.08 21.56
C MET A 145 4.57 -17.32 22.76
N TRP A 146 3.80 -16.39 23.33
CA TRP A 146 4.22 -15.68 24.54
C TRP A 146 4.37 -16.61 25.74
N LEU A 147 3.43 -17.55 25.92
CA LEU A 147 3.47 -18.51 27.02
C LEU A 147 4.61 -19.54 26.87
N ASP A 148 5.01 -19.86 25.64
CA ASP A 148 6.17 -20.72 25.32
C ASP A 148 7.51 -19.96 25.31
N GLY A 149 7.50 -18.64 25.59
CA GLY A 149 8.70 -17.81 25.59
C GLY A 149 9.20 -17.41 24.20
N ALA A 150 8.44 -17.67 23.15
CA ALA A 150 8.69 -17.27 21.76
C ALA A 150 8.10 -15.89 21.41
N GLY A 151 8.12 -14.93 22.35
CA GLY A 151 7.51 -13.60 22.17
C GLY A 151 8.10 -12.79 20.99
N LEU A 152 9.39 -12.98 20.68
CA LEU A 152 10.01 -12.36 19.51
C LEU A 152 9.43 -12.91 18.20
N ALA A 153 9.18 -14.22 18.13
CA ALA A 153 8.53 -14.83 16.98
C ALA A 153 7.08 -14.33 16.83
N ALA A 154 6.37 -14.11 17.95
CA ALA A 154 5.02 -13.53 17.95
C ALA A 154 5.01 -12.13 17.31
N ILE A 155 5.95 -11.27 17.70
CA ILE A 155 6.14 -9.93 17.11
C ILE A 155 6.40 -10.03 15.61
N LEU A 156 7.33 -10.90 15.20
CA LEU A 156 7.64 -11.07 13.77
C LEU A 156 6.46 -11.60 12.98
N TYR A 157 5.71 -12.56 13.50
CA TYR A 157 4.48 -13.03 12.88
C TYR A 157 3.47 -11.91 12.72
N HIS A 158 3.32 -11.05 13.73
CA HIS A 158 2.37 -9.94 13.67
C HIS A 158 2.80 -8.86 12.66
N ILE A 159 4.11 -8.57 12.61
CA ILE A 159 4.72 -7.68 11.60
C ILE A 159 4.53 -8.26 10.20
N ILE A 160 4.84 -9.54 9.99
CA ILE A 160 4.68 -10.20 8.70
C ILE A 160 3.20 -10.15 8.32
N HIS A 161 2.30 -10.52 9.23
CA HIS A 161 0.85 -10.53 9.03
C HIS A 161 0.32 -9.17 8.56
N ASN A 162 0.66 -8.08 9.25
CA ASN A 162 0.25 -6.75 8.80
C ASN A 162 0.98 -6.32 7.53
N GLY A 163 2.26 -6.69 7.41
CA GLY A 163 3.10 -6.38 6.26
C GLY A 163 2.54 -6.90 4.95
N TRP A 164 2.08 -8.16 4.89
CA TRP A 164 1.55 -8.71 3.65
C TRP A 164 0.17 -8.12 3.29
N LEU A 165 -0.65 -7.74 4.28
CA LEU A 165 -1.91 -7.01 4.06
C LEU A 165 -1.62 -5.61 3.46
N VAL A 166 -0.75 -4.83 4.12
CA VAL A 166 -0.35 -3.50 3.66
C VAL A 166 0.32 -3.56 2.29
N PHE A 167 1.18 -4.56 2.05
CA PHE A 167 1.86 -4.70 0.76
C PHE A 167 0.87 -5.02 -0.37
N GLY A 168 -0.16 -5.81 -0.11
CA GLY A 168 -1.25 -6.05 -1.05
C GLY A 168 -1.96 -4.77 -1.47
N ASP A 169 -2.18 -3.85 -0.52
CA ASP A 169 -2.80 -2.55 -0.77
C ASP A 169 -1.87 -1.59 -1.51
N VAL A 170 -0.62 -1.51 -1.06
CA VAL A 170 0.41 -0.67 -1.70
C VAL A 170 0.64 -1.11 -3.14
N ILE A 171 0.71 -2.41 -3.46
CA ILE A 171 0.82 -2.87 -4.86
C ILE A 171 -0.37 -2.45 -5.70
N ARG A 172 -1.59 -2.45 -5.13
CA ARG A 172 -2.80 -2.04 -5.85
C ARG A 172 -2.87 -0.53 -6.09
N GLN A 173 -2.28 0.28 -5.21
CA GLN A 173 -2.41 1.74 -5.18
C GLN A 173 -1.18 2.49 -5.69
N VAL A 174 0.02 1.91 -5.58
CA VAL A 174 1.24 2.52 -6.10
C VAL A 174 1.23 2.38 -7.61
N GLU A 175 1.14 3.53 -8.29
CA GLU A 175 1.37 3.70 -9.73
C GLU A 175 2.82 3.39 -10.14
N LEU A 176 3.45 2.34 -9.59
CA LEU A 176 4.63 1.81 -10.24
C LEU A 176 4.17 1.38 -11.62
N PRO A 177 4.76 1.91 -12.70
CA PRO A 177 4.50 1.37 -14.02
C PRO A 177 4.86 -0.09 -13.95
N THR A 178 3.84 -0.95 -13.83
CA THR A 178 4.03 -2.40 -13.86
C THR A 178 4.91 -2.63 -15.08
N PRO A 179 6.09 -3.26 -14.95
CA PRO A 179 7.12 -3.27 -16.01
C PRO A 179 6.62 -3.85 -17.35
N TRP A 180 5.42 -4.43 -17.34
CA TRP A 180 4.72 -5.11 -18.41
C TRP A 180 3.73 -4.19 -19.15
N LYS A 181 3.36 -3.02 -18.61
CA LYS A 181 2.49 -2.05 -19.28
C LYS A 181 3.34 -1.07 -20.07
N ARG A 182 3.37 -1.23 -21.40
CA ARG A 182 3.99 -0.26 -22.31
C ARG A 182 3.20 1.05 -22.27
N TYR A 183 3.76 2.08 -21.64
CA TYR A 183 3.21 3.43 -21.70
C TYR A 183 3.46 4.02 -23.09
N ARG A 184 2.39 4.34 -23.82
CA ARG A 184 2.47 5.05 -25.10
C ARG A 184 2.58 6.53 -24.79
N PHE A 185 3.80 7.06 -24.76
CA PHE A 185 4.05 8.49 -24.58
C PHE A 185 3.54 9.25 -25.81
N VAL A 186 2.37 9.88 -25.69
CA VAL A 186 1.87 10.81 -26.70
C VAL A 186 2.46 12.18 -26.40
N ARG A 187 3.49 12.58 -27.15
CA ARG A 187 3.96 13.98 -27.15
C ARG A 187 2.84 14.83 -27.75
N ARG A 188 2.28 15.77 -27.00
CA ARG A 188 1.48 16.85 -27.60
C ARG A 188 2.45 17.78 -28.31
N HIS A 189 2.30 17.92 -29.62
CA HIS A 189 2.86 19.08 -30.30
C HIS A 189 2.25 20.34 -29.67
N PRO A 190 3.08 21.37 -29.37
CA PRO A 190 2.57 22.64 -28.89
C PRO A 190 1.61 23.21 -29.94
N ILE A 191 0.36 23.44 -29.52
CA ILE A 191 -0.62 24.19 -30.29
C ILE A 191 -0.22 25.65 -30.13
N GLY A 192 0.37 26.24 -31.17
CA GLY A 192 0.72 27.65 -31.17
C GLY A 192 1.94 27.99 -32.01
N GLU A 193 1.89 27.73 -33.31
CA GLU A 193 2.44 28.66 -34.29
C GLU A 193 1.36 28.86 -35.35
N GLU A 194 0.88 30.09 -35.42
CA GLU A 194 -0.07 30.58 -36.40
C GLU A 194 0.48 30.31 -37.80
N ALA A 195 -0.15 29.41 -38.54
CA ALA A 195 0.08 29.33 -39.98
C ALA A 195 -0.54 30.59 -40.62
N PRO A 196 0.23 31.45 -41.32
CA PRO A 196 -0.39 32.53 -42.06
C PRO A 196 -1.10 31.95 -43.29
N PRO A 197 -2.30 32.43 -43.64
CA PRO A 197 -2.96 32.01 -44.86
C PRO A 197 -2.40 32.83 -46.02
N SER A 198 -1.80 32.20 -47.02
CA SER A 198 -1.93 32.66 -48.42
C SER A 198 -1.27 31.71 -49.43
N PHE A 199 -2.11 31.20 -50.31
CA PHE A 199 -1.95 31.19 -51.76
C PHE A 199 -0.55 31.51 -52.33
N ARG A 200 0.01 30.54 -53.07
CA ARG A 200 0.29 30.70 -54.50
C ARG A 200 0.57 29.36 -55.17
N LEU A 201 -0.40 28.93 -55.97
CA LEU A 201 -0.18 28.16 -57.18
C LEU A 201 0.96 28.79 -58.01
N PHE A 202 1.61 27.95 -58.83
CA PHE A 202 2.65 28.23 -59.83
C PHE A 202 4.11 28.15 -59.38
N LYS A 203 4.70 26.96 -59.52
CA LYS A 203 5.92 26.82 -60.33
C LYS A 203 6.09 25.39 -60.86
N LYS A 204 5.67 25.20 -62.11
CA LYS A 204 6.03 24.07 -62.96
C LYS A 204 7.36 24.45 -63.67
N PHE A 205 8.27 23.47 -63.79
CA PHE A 205 9.47 23.42 -64.65
C PHE A 205 10.77 24.16 -64.23
N ARG A 206 11.75 23.42 -63.68
CA ARG A 206 13.03 23.06 -64.34
C ARG A 206 13.89 22.12 -63.46
N LYS A 207 14.41 21.04 -64.06
CA LYS A 207 15.42 20.04 -63.59
C LYS A 207 16.83 20.48 -64.11
N PRO A 208 17.96 19.76 -63.88
CA PRO A 208 18.64 19.28 -62.64
C PRO A 208 20.21 19.44 -62.68
N ALA A 209 20.95 19.10 -61.60
CA ALA A 209 22.35 18.56 -61.59
C ALA A 209 22.81 18.28 -60.13
N LYS A 210 23.14 17.03 -59.73
CA LYS A 210 24.50 16.45 -59.48
C LYS A 210 25.38 17.31 -58.54
N GLY A 211 25.99 16.85 -57.46
CA GLY A 211 26.24 15.54 -56.85
C GLY A 211 27.33 15.71 -55.76
N ASP A 212 27.32 14.80 -54.79
CA ASP A 212 28.41 14.33 -53.89
C ASP A 212 28.95 15.22 -52.72
N GLU A 213 28.86 14.60 -51.53
CA GLU A 213 29.29 14.94 -50.15
C GLU A 213 30.83 15.02 -49.95
N PRO A 214 31.42 15.18 -48.71
CA PRO A 214 30.87 15.49 -47.38
C PRO A 214 31.61 16.62 -46.60
N GLU A 215 30.90 17.36 -45.76
CA GLU A 215 31.51 18.13 -44.65
C GLU A 215 31.71 17.24 -43.41
N GLU A 216 32.94 17.26 -42.88
CA GLU A 216 33.37 16.59 -41.66
C GLU A 216 32.47 16.93 -40.45
N LYS A 217 31.82 15.91 -39.89
CA LYS A 217 31.16 15.99 -38.58
C LYS A 217 32.22 15.95 -37.48
N LEU A 218 32.50 17.10 -36.85
CA LEU A 218 33.18 17.13 -35.55
C LEU A 218 32.32 16.39 -34.51
N PRO A 219 32.88 15.44 -33.72
CA PRO A 219 32.12 14.72 -32.73
C PRO A 219 31.82 15.63 -31.52
N LEU A 220 30.54 15.96 -31.32
CA LEU A 220 30.05 16.57 -30.08
C LEU A 220 30.28 15.60 -28.92
N ARG A 221 31.34 15.84 -28.15
CA ARG A 221 31.66 15.10 -26.92
C ARG A 221 30.84 15.68 -25.78
N PHE A 222 29.82 14.96 -25.32
CA PHE A 222 29.08 15.31 -24.11
C PHE A 222 29.99 15.18 -22.89
N VAL A 223 30.40 16.30 -22.32
CA VAL A 223 31.05 16.36 -21.00
C VAL A 223 29.94 16.60 -19.96
N VAL A 224 29.50 15.54 -19.30
CA VAL A 224 28.64 15.67 -18.11
C VAL A 224 29.51 16.11 -16.93
N ARG A 225 29.54 17.41 -16.64
CA ARG A 225 30.07 17.90 -15.36
C ARG A 225 29.17 17.37 -14.24
N LYS A 226 29.66 16.43 -13.43
CA LYS A 226 29.07 16.13 -12.11
C LYS A 226 29.29 17.32 -11.18
N THR A 227 28.45 18.34 -11.29
CA THR A 227 28.29 19.32 -10.23
C THR A 227 27.58 18.64 -9.06
N ARG A 228 28.21 18.66 -7.88
CA ARG A 228 27.58 18.35 -6.59
C ARG A 228 26.41 19.33 -6.39
N ARG A 229 25.23 19.01 -6.92
CA ARG A 229 24.00 19.76 -6.68
C ARG A 229 23.45 19.36 -5.31
N SER A 230 22.96 20.32 -4.56
CA SER A 230 22.31 20.05 -3.28
C SER A 230 20.91 19.50 -3.54
N LEU A 231 20.41 18.61 -2.67
CA LEU A 231 19.03 18.10 -2.75
C LEU A 231 17.99 19.24 -2.73
N ALA A 232 18.33 20.39 -2.15
CA ALA A 232 17.46 21.56 -2.14
C ALA A 232 17.27 22.19 -3.54
N ASP A 233 18.29 22.11 -4.41
CA ASP A 233 18.21 22.59 -5.78
C ASP A 233 17.37 21.65 -6.65
N GLU A 234 17.50 20.33 -6.44
CA GLU A 234 16.69 19.31 -7.13
C GLU A 234 15.20 19.40 -6.74
N VAL A 235 14.89 19.69 -5.48
CA VAL A 235 13.49 19.88 -5.01
C VAL A 235 12.88 21.16 -5.61
N LYS A 236 13.66 22.24 -5.77
CA LYS A 236 13.18 23.46 -6.44
C LYS A 236 12.94 23.23 -7.94
N GLU A 237 13.81 22.47 -8.60
CA GLU A 237 13.67 22.11 -10.01
C GLU A 237 12.46 21.16 -10.23
N ALA A 238 12.25 20.18 -9.35
CA ALA A 238 11.08 19.29 -9.39
C ALA A 238 9.75 20.02 -9.16
N LYS A 239 9.72 21.06 -8.32
CA LYS A 239 8.54 21.93 -8.16
C LYS A 239 8.22 22.76 -9.41
N SER A 240 9.22 23.02 -10.28
CA SER A 240 9.04 23.79 -11.50
C SER A 240 8.49 22.98 -12.68
N PHE A 241 8.49 21.64 -12.59
CA PHE A 241 8.04 20.75 -13.66
C PHE A 241 7.02 19.70 -13.19
N MET A 242 5.85 20.09 -12.67
CA MET A 242 4.69 19.19 -12.65
C MET A 242 3.37 19.95 -12.71
N PHE A 243 2.79 20.01 -13.92
CA PHE A 243 1.34 20.08 -14.09
C PHE A 243 0.92 19.00 -15.09
N VAL A 244 0.52 17.84 -14.57
CA VAL A 244 -0.28 16.88 -15.32
C VAL A 244 -1.73 17.05 -14.89
N ARG A 245 -2.50 17.83 -15.65
CA ARG A 245 -3.96 17.86 -15.46
C ARG A 245 -4.54 16.62 -16.13
N ARG A 246 -5.01 15.65 -15.32
CA ARG A 246 -5.75 14.48 -15.80
C ARG A 246 -6.94 14.98 -16.62
N LYS A 247 -7.08 14.54 -17.88
CA LYS A 247 -8.27 14.79 -18.68
C LYS A 247 -9.39 13.98 -18.03
N VAL A 248 -10.30 14.65 -17.29
CA VAL A 248 -11.57 14.05 -16.89
C VAL A 248 -12.24 13.59 -18.18
N LYS A 249 -12.53 12.30 -18.27
CA LYS A 249 -13.32 11.75 -19.38
C LYS A 249 -14.70 12.38 -19.21
N ASN A 250 -15.11 13.23 -20.15
CA ASN A 250 -16.47 13.78 -20.21
C ASN A 250 -17.45 12.63 -19.97
N GLU A 251 -18.20 12.70 -18.89
CA GLU A 251 -19.49 12.04 -18.83
C GLU A 251 -20.33 12.67 -19.94
N GLU A 252 -20.78 11.82 -20.87
CA GLU A 252 -21.76 12.19 -21.87
C GLU A 252 -23.02 12.70 -21.15
N TYR A 253 -23.24 14.00 -21.27
CA TYR A 253 -24.51 14.64 -20.99
C TYR A 253 -25.56 14.11 -21.99
N LYS A 254 -26.16 12.95 -21.72
CA LYS A 254 -27.41 12.57 -22.39
C LYS A 254 -28.54 13.38 -21.77
N ARG A 255 -28.91 14.47 -22.45
CA ARG A 255 -30.25 15.06 -22.32
C ARG A 255 -31.26 13.98 -22.70
N TYR A 256 -32.09 13.56 -21.76
CA TYR A 256 -33.43 13.09 -22.08
C TYR A 256 -34.39 14.25 -21.81
N ASN A 257 -34.92 14.82 -22.88
CA ASN A 257 -36.22 15.49 -22.84
C ASN A 257 -37.26 14.37 -22.74
N TRP A 258 -38.10 14.44 -21.71
CA TRP A 258 -39.52 14.07 -21.57
C TRP A 258 -39.79 13.88 -20.07
#